data_AF-A0A8J3ZPK4-F1
#
_entry.id   AF-A0A8J3ZPK4-F1
#
_cell.length_a   1.000
_cell.length_b   1.000
_cell.length_c   1.000
_cell.angle_alpha   90.00
_cell.angle_beta   90.00
_cell.angle_gamma   90.00
#
_symmetry.space_group_name_H-M   'P 1'
#
loop_
_entity.id
_entity.type
_entity.pdbx_description
1 polymer ?
#
loop_
_entity_poly.entity_id
_entity_poly.type
_entity_poly.pdbx_seq_one_letter_code
_entity_poly.pdbx_strand_id
1 'polypeptide(L)'
;MRRLTVAGLVVGAIGIAVLWAAGVEFPFYPPPGLLILGAGAAFVALARWRRAPAVGAFLGLFVLAGFVLSSVVSGAGTGNLTGDAGAGGVVGSVVQLAGAGLALVAGVLAVRRSPAS
;
A
#
# COMPACT_ATOMS: atom_id res chain seq x y z
N MET A 1 17.20 -1.91 1.38
CA MET A 1 16.01 -1.04 1.47
C MET A 1 15.17 -1.05 0.22
N ARG A 2 15.70 -0.75 -0.98
CA ARG A 2 14.93 -0.78 -2.24
C ARG A 2 14.10 -2.05 -2.45
N ARG A 3 14.69 -3.24 -2.30
CA ARG A 3 13.97 -4.53 -2.44
C ARG A 3 12.82 -4.69 -1.43
N LEU A 4 13.02 -4.26 -0.18
CA LEU A 4 11.98 -4.27 0.86
C LEU A 4 10.86 -3.28 0.55
N THR A 5 11.20 -2.08 0.05
CA THR A 5 10.20 -1.10 -0.40
C THR A 5 9.35 -1.67 -1.53
N VAL A 6 10.00 -2.25 -2.56
CA VAL A 6 9.28 -2.91 -3.68
C VAL A 6 8.42 -4.06 -3.17
N ALA A 7 8.96 -4.94 -2.31
CA ALA A 7 8.19 -6.03 -1.72
C ALA A 7 6.98 -5.52 -0.94
N GLY A 8 7.13 -4.48 -0.11
CA GLY A 8 6.02 -3.86 0.60
C GLY A 8 4.95 -3.31 -0.34
N LEU A 9 5.35 -2.60 -1.40
CA LEU A 9 4.42 -2.08 -2.40
C LEU A 9 3.66 -3.20 -3.12
N VAL A 10 4.35 -4.28 -3.52
CA VAL A 10 3.73 -5.44 -4.16
C VAL A 10 2.76 -6.16 -3.21
N VAL A 11 3.17 -6.41 -1.97
CA VAL A 11 2.31 -7.01 -0.94
C VAL A 11 1.07 -6.15 -0.70
N GLY A 12 1.26 -4.83 -0.63
CA GLY A 12 0.16 -3.87 -0.49
C GLY A 12 -0.82 -3.95 -1.66
N ALA A 13 -0.31 -4.02 -2.90
CA ALA A 13 -1.13 -4.17 -4.11
C ALA A 13 -1.90 -5.49 -4.13
N ILE A 14 -1.26 -6.59 -3.68
CA ILE A 14 -1.91 -7.90 -3.54
C ILE A 14 -3.05 -7.84 -2.53
N GLY A 15 -2.86 -7.18 -1.38
CA GLY A 15 -3.92 -7.01 -0.39
C GLY A 15 -5.15 -6.30 -0.97
N ILE A 16 -4.94 -5.24 -1.76
CA ILE A 16 -6.01 -4.53 -2.47
C ILE A 16 -6.66 -5.41 -3.53
N ALA A 17 -5.89 -6.21 -4.27
CA ALA A 17 -6.42 -7.16 -5.23
C ALA A 17 -7.30 -8.22 -4.55
N VAL A 18 -6.91 -8.71 -3.38
CA VAL A 18 -7.71 -9.66 -2.57
C VAL A 18 -9.01 -9.01 -2.09
N LEU A 19 -8.96 -7.77 -1.58
CA LEU A 19 -10.17 -7.00 -1.23
C LEU A 19 -11.14 -6.89 -2.40
N TRP A 20 -10.61 -6.52 -3.57
CA TRP A 20 -11.40 -6.36 -4.78
C TRP A 20 -11.98 -7.70 -5.28
N ALA A 21 -11.19 -8.77 -5.25
CA ALA A 21 -11.65 -10.12 -5.60
C ALA A 21 -12.68 -10.67 -4.59
N ALA A 22 -12.63 -10.23 -3.33
CA ALA A 22 -13.62 -10.55 -2.30
C ALA A 22 -14.93 -9.76 -2.45
N GLY A 23 -15.04 -8.87 -3.45
CA GLY A 23 -16.24 -8.11 -3.74
C GLY A 23 -16.38 -6.82 -2.93
N VAL A 24 -15.32 -6.34 -2.28
CA VAL A 24 -15.34 -5.01 -1.63
C VAL A 24 -15.55 -3.94 -2.69
N GLU A 25 -16.60 -3.14 -2.51
CA GLU A 25 -16.92 -2.06 -3.45
C GLU A 25 -15.88 -0.94 -3.35
N PHE A 26 -15.33 -0.57 -4.51
CA PHE A 26 -14.49 0.59 -4.66
C PHE A 26 -15.21 1.63 -5.53
N PRO A 27 -15.12 2.92 -5.20
CA PRO A 27 -15.78 3.98 -5.97
C PRO A 27 -15.25 4.12 -7.40
N PHE A 28 -14.07 3.55 -7.69
CA PHE A 28 -13.42 3.62 -9.00
C PHE A 28 -12.88 2.25 -9.39
N TYR A 29 -12.96 1.95 -10.69
CA TYR A 29 -12.50 0.70 -11.30
C TYR A 29 -11.40 0.96 -12.35
N PRO A 30 -10.23 0.28 -12.30
CA PRO A 30 -9.74 -0.58 -11.21
C PRO A 30 -9.48 0.19 -9.91
N PRO A 31 -9.36 -0.48 -8.74
CA PRO A 31 -9.04 0.19 -7.48
C PRO A 31 -7.77 1.06 -7.61
N PRO A 32 -7.85 2.38 -7.38
CA PRO A 32 -6.72 3.29 -7.62
C PRO A 32 -5.46 2.90 -6.84
N GLY A 33 -5.63 2.43 -5.59
CA GLY A 33 -4.51 1.99 -4.75
C GLY A 33 -3.72 0.81 -5.35
N LEU A 34 -4.39 -0.10 -6.06
CA LEU A 34 -3.74 -1.23 -6.74
C LEU A 34 -2.81 -0.71 -7.85
N LEU A 35 -3.32 0.20 -8.69
CA LEU A 35 -2.57 0.80 -9.77
C LEU A 35 -1.39 1.62 -9.25
N ILE A 36 -1.62 2.42 -8.20
CA ILE A 36 -0.61 3.28 -7.60
C ILE A 36 0.53 2.45 -6.98
N LEU A 37 0.20 1.41 -6.21
CA LEU A 37 1.21 0.55 -5.59
C LEU A 37 1.96 -0.30 -6.62
N GLY A 38 1.25 -0.85 -7.62
CA GLY A 38 1.86 -1.62 -8.71
C GLY A 38 2.81 -0.77 -9.56
N ALA A 39 2.34 0.39 -10.02
CA ALA A 39 3.16 1.34 -10.78
C ALA A 39 4.33 1.86 -9.94
N GLY A 40 4.09 2.14 -8.65
CA GLY A 40 5.11 2.51 -7.69
C GLY A 40 6.18 1.43 -7.52
N ALA A 41 5.78 0.17 -7.41
CA ALA A 41 6.71 -0.95 -7.29
C ALA A 41 7.60 -1.07 -8.53
N ALA A 42 7.00 -1.01 -9.73
CA ALA A 42 7.73 -1.02 -10.99
C ALA A 42 8.71 0.18 -11.07
N PHE A 43 8.23 1.38 -10.74
CA PHE A 43 9.03 2.58 -10.74
C PHE A 43 10.23 2.47 -9.78
N VAL A 44 10.00 2.09 -8.52
CA VAL A 44 11.10 1.94 -7.54
C VAL A 44 12.06 0.82 -7.96
N ALA A 45 11.56 -0.25 -8.59
CA ALA A 45 12.38 -1.37 -9.08
C ALA A 45 13.22 -1.04 -10.32
N LEU A 46 12.81 -0.08 -11.14
CA LEU A 46 13.53 0.33 -12.35
C LEU A 46 14.39 1.59 -12.16
N ALA A 47 13.97 2.50 -11.30
CA ALA A 47 14.66 3.78 -11.11
C ALA A 47 16.04 3.61 -10.46
N ARG A 48 17.09 4.13 -11.12
CA ARG A 48 18.50 3.92 -10.73
C ARG A 48 19.04 4.94 -9.71
N TRP A 49 18.29 5.99 -9.40
CA TRP A 49 18.71 7.04 -8.46
C TRP A 49 18.45 6.67 -6.98
N ARG A 50 19.36 7.08 -6.08
CA ARG A 50 19.36 6.70 -4.65
C ARG A 50 18.07 7.06 -3.89
N ARG A 51 17.31 8.07 -4.35
CA ARG A 51 16.06 8.53 -3.71
C ARG A 51 14.80 7.81 -4.19
N ALA A 52 14.88 6.84 -5.12
CA ALA A 52 13.69 6.10 -5.57
C ALA A 52 12.84 5.52 -4.42
N PRO A 53 13.43 4.95 -3.34
CA PRO A 53 12.63 4.40 -2.24
C PRO A 53 11.79 5.44 -1.49
N ALA A 54 12.08 6.74 -1.60
CA ALA A 54 11.26 7.81 -1.03
C ALA A 54 9.86 7.84 -1.65
N VAL A 55 9.76 7.53 -2.96
CA VAL A 55 8.48 7.41 -3.65
C VAL A 55 7.68 6.27 -3.03
N GLY A 56 8.31 5.10 -2.80
CA GLY A 56 7.64 4.00 -2.12
C GLY A 56 7.18 4.33 -0.71
N ALA A 57 7.92 5.20 0.01
CA ALA A 57 7.47 5.70 1.31
C ALA A 57 6.18 6.53 1.18
N PHE A 58 6.18 7.49 0.27
CA PHE A 58 5.02 8.35 0.01
C PHE A 58 3.80 7.54 -0.44
N LEU A 59 3.99 6.56 -1.31
CA LEU A 59 2.90 5.69 -1.79
C LEU A 59 2.34 4.79 -0.69
N GLY A 60 3.20 4.23 0.17
CA GLY A 60 2.75 3.48 1.35
C GLY A 60 1.93 4.36 2.29
N LEU A 61 2.39 5.59 2.54
CA LEU A 61 1.66 6.57 3.36
C LEU A 61 0.30 6.95 2.74
N PHE A 62 0.26 7.19 1.44
CA PHE A 62 -0.97 7.53 0.71
C PHE A 62 -2.04 6.45 0.89
N VAL A 63 -1.65 5.16 0.77
CA VAL A 63 -2.58 4.04 0.95
C VAL A 63 -3.05 3.91 2.39
N LEU A 64 -2.17 4.11 3.37
CA LEU A 64 -2.55 4.14 4.79
C LEU A 64 -3.52 5.29 5.09
N ALA A 65 -3.27 6.48 4.53
CA ALA A 65 -4.17 7.62 4.66
C ALA A 65 -5.54 7.34 4.02
N GLY A 66 -5.57 6.71 2.84
CA GLY A 66 -6.81 6.27 2.20
C GLY A 66 -7.59 5.26 3.05
N PHE A 67 -6.90 4.31 3.68
CA PHE A 67 -7.52 3.36 4.60
C PHE A 67 -8.13 4.06 5.82
N VAL A 68 -7.40 4.98 6.46
CA VAL A 68 -7.89 5.76 7.60
C VAL A 68 -9.09 6.61 7.19
N LEU A 69 -9.02 7.29 6.05
CA LEU A 69 -10.11 8.11 5.55
C LEU A 69 -11.37 7.27 5.28
N SER A 70 -11.23 6.09 4.66
CA SER A 70 -12.33 5.15 4.47
C SER A 70 -12.91 4.67 5.80
N SER A 71 -12.07 4.41 6.79
CA SER A 71 -12.50 4.01 8.14
C SER A 71 -13.29 5.12 8.84
N VAL A 72 -12.83 6.38 8.77
CA VAL A 72 -13.46 7.51 9.47
C VAL A 72 -14.74 7.98 8.78
N VAL A 73 -14.73 8.05 7.44
CA VAL A 73 -15.85 8.61 6.67
C VAL A 73 -16.98 7.60 6.46
N SER A 74 -16.64 6.34 6.20
CA SER A 74 -17.60 5.31 5.80
C SER A 74 -17.65 4.10 6.72
N GLY A 75 -16.74 3.99 7.69
CA GLY A 75 -16.58 2.78 8.50
C GLY A 75 -15.99 1.58 7.74
N ALA A 76 -15.94 1.62 6.40
CA ALA A 76 -15.60 0.48 5.55
C ALA A 76 -14.19 -0.07 5.80
N GLY A 77 -13.20 0.78 6.08
CA GLY A 77 -11.84 0.31 6.40
C GLY A 77 -11.80 -0.56 7.66
N THR A 78 -12.43 -0.11 8.75
CA THR A 78 -12.57 -0.91 9.98
C THR A 78 -13.53 -2.07 9.82
N GLY A 79 -14.62 -1.90 9.06
CA GLY A 79 -15.59 -2.94 8.76
C GLY A 79 -14.96 -4.13 8.05
N ASN A 80 -14.05 -3.88 7.10
CA ASN A 80 -13.29 -4.93 6.43
C ASN A 80 -12.40 -5.71 7.42
N LEU A 81 -11.84 -5.05 8.45
CA LEU A 81 -11.06 -5.71 9.50
C LEU A 81 -11.91 -6.48 10.51
N THR A 82 -13.15 -6.05 10.75
CA THR A 82 -14.09 -6.74 11.66
C THR A 82 -14.88 -7.86 10.98
N GLY A 83 -14.75 -8.01 9.67
CA GLY A 83 -15.34 -9.12 8.92
C GLY A 83 -16.63 -8.78 8.17
N ASP A 84 -17.00 -7.50 8.08
CA ASP A 84 -18.21 -7.06 7.38
C ASP A 84 -18.16 -7.43 5.88
N ALA A 85 -16.95 -7.44 5.30
CA ALA A 85 -16.67 -7.90 3.94
C ALA A 85 -16.22 -9.38 3.87
N GLY A 86 -16.50 -10.17 4.92
CA GLY A 86 -16.10 -11.56 5.03
C GLY A 86 -14.60 -11.78 5.23
N ALA A 87 -14.17 -13.05 5.24
CA ALA A 87 -12.77 -13.43 5.49
C ALA A 87 -11.80 -12.86 4.44
N GLY A 88 -12.23 -12.73 3.18
CA GLY A 88 -11.44 -12.10 2.12
C GLY A 88 -11.18 -10.62 2.38
N GLY A 89 -12.17 -9.90 2.91
CA GLY A 89 -12.03 -8.51 3.36
C GLY A 89 -10.96 -8.36 4.45
N VAL A 90 -11.04 -9.19 5.49
CA VAL A 90 -10.08 -9.17 6.61
C VAL A 90 -8.67 -9.46 6.12
N VAL A 91 -8.48 -10.56 5.39
CA VAL A 91 -7.17 -10.97 4.87
C VAL A 91 -6.60 -9.90 3.95
N GLY A 92 -7.38 -9.38 3.02
CA GLY A 92 -6.95 -8.36 2.09
C GLY A 92 -6.55 -7.06 2.80
N SER A 93 -7.32 -6.61 3.80
CA SER A 93 -6.96 -5.44 4.62
C SER A 93 -5.69 -5.63 5.42
N VAL A 94 -5.51 -6.78 6.07
CA VAL A 94 -4.28 -7.08 6.84
C VAL A 94 -3.07 -7.11 5.92
N VAL A 95 -3.16 -7.79 4.78
CA VAL A 95 -2.08 -7.87 3.79
C VAL A 95 -1.76 -6.49 3.21
N GLN A 96 -2.79 -5.70 2.90
CA GLN A 96 -2.64 -4.33 2.39
C GLN A 96 -1.89 -3.44 3.40
N LEU A 97 -2.33 -3.44 4.66
CA LEU A 97 -1.75 -2.62 5.73
C LEU A 97 -0.30 -3.03 6.03
N ALA A 98 -0.02 -4.33 6.09
CA ALA A 98 1.32 -4.85 6.30
C ALA A 98 2.27 -4.45 5.16
N GLY A 99 1.82 -4.58 3.91
CA GLY A 99 2.58 -4.18 2.73
C GLY A 99 2.86 -2.68 2.69
N ALA A 100 1.82 -1.85 2.87
CA ALA A 100 1.95 -0.40 2.88
C ALA A 100 2.86 0.09 4.02
N GLY A 101 2.71 -0.48 5.22
CA GLY A 101 3.58 -0.18 6.37
C GLY A 101 5.05 -0.56 6.11
N LEU A 102 5.30 -1.73 5.52
CA LEU A 102 6.66 -2.15 5.17
C LEU A 102 7.28 -1.22 4.11
N ALA A 103 6.52 -0.83 3.09
CA ALA A 103 6.97 0.10 2.06
C ALA A 103 7.33 1.47 2.66
N LEU A 104 6.49 1.97 3.56
CA LEU A 104 6.70 3.21 4.30
C LEU A 104 8.00 3.17 5.12
N VAL A 105 8.12 2.19 6.00
CA VAL A 105 9.28 2.07 6.90
C VAL A 105 10.57 1.88 6.10
N ALA A 106 10.58 0.95 5.14
CA ALA A 106 11.76 0.69 4.32
C ALA A 106 12.17 1.90 3.48
N GLY A 107 11.19 2.64 2.92
CA GLY A 107 11.43 3.84 2.15
C GLY A 107 11.99 4.99 2.99
N VAL A 108 11.42 5.25 4.17
CA VAL A 108 11.92 6.27 5.11
C VAL A 108 13.35 5.96 5.57
N LEU A 109 13.63 4.69 5.92
CA LEU A 109 14.97 4.27 6.33
C LEU A 109 15.99 4.40 5.19
N ALA A 110 15.59 4.20 3.94
CA ALA A 110 16.47 4.42 2.78
C ALA A 110 16.85 5.89 2.62
N VAL A 111 15.90 6.80 2.82
CA VAL A 111 16.12 8.25 2.74
C VAL A 111 17.06 8.70 3.85
N ARG A 112 16.83 8.27 5.09
CA ARG A 112 17.68 8.64 6.24
C ARG A 112 19.13 8.18 6.10
N ARG A 113 19.37 7.08 5.38
CA ARG A 113 20.73 6.55 5.09
C ARG A 113 21.37 7.17 3.84
N SER A 114 20.64 8.04 3.13
CA SER A 114 21.15 8.77 1.99
C SER A 114 21.45 10.21 2.44
N PRO A 115 22.70 10.52 2.85
CA PRO A 115 23.06 11.90 3.19
C PRO A 115 22.72 12.82 2.01
N ALA A 116 22.13 13.97 2.31
CA ALA A 116 21.95 15.05 1.34
C ALA A 116 23.35 15.48 0.91
N SER A 117 23.72 15.11 -0.32
CA SER A 117 24.87 15.65 -1.04
C SER A 117 24.59 17.09 -1.44
#